data_AF-A0A2M7PUA8-F1
#
_entry.id   AF-A0A2M7PUA8-F1
#
_cell.length_a   1.000
_cell.length_b   1.000
_cell.length_c   1.000
_cell.angle_alpha   90.00
_cell.angle_beta   90.00
_cell.angle_gamma   90.00
#
_symmetry.space_group_name_H-M   'P 1'
#
loop_
_entity.id
_entity.type
_entity.pdbx_description
1 polymer ?
#
loop_
_entity_poly.entity_id
_entity_poly.type
_entity_poly.pdbx_seq_one_letter_code
_entity_poly.pdbx_strand_id
1 'polypeptide(L)'
;EFSSAISPSVAGGTGPAIFFLYKEGLSGGRSTAVVLTATFLDEVFFIVSVPIVYFLFGNKIFPPDSQSYEEIIAAFYIGYGIIFAYTLFLAYALFINPQLFKSVISWIFLFPILVRWRLRARKSANQLIYTSEAIRKKPIKYWMKSMGTTILAWVGRYWVVNFLLLAFLQVEFSIIDHLLILGRQLSMWIILLVSPTPGGSGIAEFVFSNFLGDFIPNDSWYAPLAIFWRIISYYPYLAIGVIVLPIWLRKVFAKEKKTVKKP
;
A
#
# COMPACT_ATOMS: atom_id res chain seq x y z
N GLU A 1 -4.87 1.91 -6.12
CA GLU A 1 -4.05 1.47 -7.27
C GLU A 1 -3.69 2.60 -8.24
N PHE A 2 -4.56 3.07 -9.14
CA PHE A 2 -4.18 4.10 -10.14
C PHE A 2 -3.52 5.33 -9.52
N SER A 3 -4.18 5.95 -8.54
CA SER A 3 -3.65 7.16 -7.90
C SER A 3 -2.37 6.89 -7.11
N SER A 4 -2.23 5.70 -6.53
CA SER A 4 -1.02 5.26 -5.83
C SER A 4 0.16 5.05 -6.79
N ALA A 5 -0.12 4.62 -8.03
CA ALA A 5 0.88 4.37 -9.05
C ALA A 5 1.50 5.67 -9.58
N ILE A 6 0.70 6.73 -9.76
CA ILE A 6 1.17 8.01 -10.31
C ILE A 6 1.80 8.95 -9.28
N SER A 7 1.74 8.61 -7.99
CA SER A 7 2.19 9.46 -6.88
C SER A 7 3.54 9.03 -6.30
N PRO A 8 4.40 9.96 -5.83
CA PRO A 8 5.57 9.63 -5.02
C PRO A 8 5.16 9.04 -3.65
N SER A 9 5.77 7.90 -3.30
CA SER A 9 5.78 7.33 -1.93
C SER A 9 4.44 6.85 -1.34
N VAL A 10 4.54 6.29 -0.12
CA VAL A 10 3.51 5.61 0.71
C VAL A 10 2.18 6.39 0.85
N ALA A 11 2.20 7.72 0.76
CA ALA A 11 1.04 8.57 1.05
C ALA A 11 0.10 8.82 -0.14
N GLY A 12 0.49 8.44 -1.35
CA GLY A 12 -0.20 8.92 -2.55
C GLY A 12 -1.52 8.21 -2.89
N GLY A 13 -1.78 7.02 -2.32
CA GLY A 13 -3.02 6.28 -2.53
C GLY A 13 -4.17 6.64 -1.59
N THR A 14 -3.87 6.96 -0.33
CA THR A 14 -4.86 7.10 0.75
C THR A 14 -5.72 8.34 0.59
N GLY A 15 -5.13 9.49 0.26
CA GLY A 15 -5.85 10.74 0.01
C GLY A 15 -6.90 10.64 -1.11
N PRO A 16 -6.51 10.20 -2.33
CA PRO A 16 -7.44 9.96 -3.42
C PRO A 16 -8.54 8.94 -3.09
N ALA A 17 -8.23 7.86 -2.36
CA ALA A 17 -9.24 6.89 -1.94
C ALA A 17 -10.31 7.53 -1.02
N ILE A 18 -9.89 8.37 -0.07
CA ILE A 18 -10.80 9.12 0.80
C ILE A 18 -11.67 10.07 -0.03
N PHE A 19 -11.07 10.76 -1.00
CA PHE A 19 -11.78 11.67 -1.90
C PHE A 19 -12.84 10.95 -2.76
N PHE A 20 -12.49 9.79 -3.32
CA PHE A 20 -13.43 8.99 -4.13
C PHE A 20 -14.63 8.55 -3.30
N LEU A 21 -14.42 7.99 -2.10
CA LEU A 21 -15.52 7.62 -1.21
C LEU A 21 -16.36 8.81 -0.77
N TYR A 22 -15.72 9.95 -0.49
CA TYR A 22 -16.43 11.18 -0.15
C TYR A 22 -17.37 11.63 -1.28
N LYS A 23 -16.88 11.57 -2.53
CA LYS A 23 -17.67 11.91 -3.72
C LYS A 23 -18.77 10.90 -4.06
N GLU A 24 -18.62 9.65 -3.64
CA GLU A 24 -19.66 8.62 -3.72
C GLU A 24 -20.72 8.70 -2.60
N GLY A 25 -20.67 9.74 -1.77
CA GLY A 25 -21.72 10.05 -0.79
C GLY A 25 -21.41 9.62 0.64
N LEU A 26 -20.22 9.09 0.92
CA LEU A 26 -19.77 8.92 2.30
C LEU A 26 -19.34 10.28 2.87
N SER A 27 -19.46 10.44 4.19
CA SER A 27 -18.92 11.63 4.85
C SER A 27 -17.40 11.56 4.92
N GLY A 28 -16.70 12.71 4.95
CA GLY A 28 -15.24 12.73 4.96
C GLY A 28 -14.61 11.93 6.10
N GLY A 29 -15.21 11.99 7.29
CA GLY A 29 -14.79 11.16 8.43
C GLY A 29 -15.01 9.66 8.23
N ARG A 30 -16.15 9.27 7.64
CA ARG A 30 -16.45 7.86 7.35
C ARG A 30 -15.53 7.29 6.28
N SER A 31 -15.30 8.04 5.20
CA SER A 31 -14.33 7.69 4.15
C SER A 31 -12.94 7.50 4.72
N THR A 32 -12.50 8.40 5.60
CA THR A 32 -11.18 8.32 6.26
C THR A 32 -11.08 7.07 7.13
N ALA A 33 -12.05 6.80 8.00
CA ALA A 33 -12.03 5.63 8.87
C ALA A 33 -11.97 4.31 8.07
N VAL A 34 -12.74 4.20 6.98
CA VAL A 34 -12.74 3.01 6.12
C VAL A 34 -11.40 2.81 5.42
N VAL A 35 -10.83 3.87 4.83
CA VAL A 35 -9.53 3.79 4.14
C VAL A 35 -8.41 3.48 5.12
N LEU A 36 -8.36 4.16 6.27
CA LEU A 36 -7.35 3.88 7.30
C LEU A 36 -7.46 2.47 7.88
N THR A 37 -8.67 1.91 7.97
CA THR A 37 -8.86 0.51 8.36
C THR A 37 -8.31 -0.45 7.31
N ALA A 38 -8.54 -0.17 6.02
CA ALA A 38 -7.97 -0.98 4.93
C ALA A 38 -6.44 -0.90 4.92
N THR A 39 -5.88 0.31 5.02
CA THR A 39 -4.43 0.52 5.16
C THR A 39 -3.88 -0.22 6.37
N PHE A 40 -4.53 -0.15 7.53
CA PHE A 40 -4.11 -0.91 8.70
C PHE A 40 -4.01 -2.42 8.43
N LEU A 41 -4.97 -3.01 7.72
CA LEU A 41 -4.91 -4.44 7.38
C LEU A 41 -3.76 -4.76 6.42
N ASP A 42 -3.49 -3.89 5.46
CA ASP A 42 -2.35 -4.03 4.55
C ASP A 42 -1.03 -3.98 5.31
N GLU A 43 -0.85 -3.03 6.23
CA GLU A 43 0.37 -2.93 7.02
C GLU A 43 0.55 -4.12 7.98
N VAL A 44 -0.54 -4.61 8.59
CA VAL A 44 -0.52 -5.83 9.42
C VAL A 44 -0.05 -7.03 8.62
N PHE A 45 -0.45 -7.16 7.35
CA PHE A 45 0.05 -8.22 6.47
C PHE A 45 1.57 -8.18 6.37
N PHE A 46 2.18 -7.01 6.14
CA PHE A 46 3.65 -6.89 6.06
C PHE A 46 4.34 -7.12 7.40
N ILE A 47 3.82 -6.53 8.48
CA ILE A 47 4.40 -6.66 9.82
C ILE A 47 4.41 -8.11 10.29
N VAL A 48 3.43 -8.92 9.89
CA VAL A 48 3.39 -10.35 10.24
C VAL A 48 4.17 -11.20 9.23
N SER A 49 3.99 -10.98 7.94
CA SER A 49 4.58 -11.84 6.91
C SER A 49 6.11 -11.70 6.83
N VAL A 50 6.63 -10.48 7.02
CA VAL A 50 8.08 -10.22 6.94
C VAL A 50 8.88 -10.97 8.02
N PRO A 51 8.53 -10.91 9.32
CA PRO A 51 9.16 -11.75 10.34
C PRO A 51 9.03 -13.24 10.09
N ILE A 52 7.90 -13.71 9.54
CA ILE A 52 7.72 -15.13 9.20
C ILE A 52 8.74 -15.55 8.14
N VAL A 53 8.85 -14.81 7.03
CA VAL A 53 9.84 -15.15 5.99
C VAL A 53 11.28 -14.96 6.47
N TYR A 54 11.54 -13.96 7.31
CA TYR A 54 12.86 -13.77 7.93
C TYR A 54 13.21 -14.92 8.87
N PHE A 55 12.25 -15.45 9.64
CA PHE A 55 12.47 -16.60 10.50
C PHE A 55 12.77 -17.87 9.69
N LEU A 56 12.09 -18.08 8.57
CA LEU A 56 12.26 -19.27 7.72
C LEU A 56 13.56 -19.24 6.91
N PHE A 57 13.95 -18.08 6.40
CA PHE A 57 15.05 -17.95 5.43
C PHE A 57 16.25 -17.16 5.94
N GLY A 58 16.14 -16.52 7.10
CA GLY A 58 17.14 -15.63 7.65
C GLY A 58 17.49 -14.50 6.69
N ASN A 59 18.79 -14.26 6.55
CA ASN A 59 19.31 -13.22 5.67
C ASN A 59 19.15 -13.54 4.17
N LYS A 60 18.72 -14.75 3.78
CA LYS A 60 18.50 -15.09 2.37
C LYS A 60 17.36 -14.30 1.74
N ILE A 61 16.52 -13.62 2.53
CA ILE A 61 15.49 -12.70 2.01
C ILE A 61 16.07 -11.39 1.47
N PHE A 62 17.37 -11.15 1.67
CA PHE A 62 18.15 -10.05 1.11
C PHE A 62 19.04 -10.55 -0.03
N PRO A 63 19.47 -9.67 -0.95
CA PRO A 63 20.35 -10.04 -2.06
C PRO A 63 21.77 -10.35 -1.56
N PRO A 64 22.24 -11.60 -1.60
CA PRO A 64 23.50 -11.99 -0.95
C PRO A 64 24.74 -11.37 -1.60
N ASP A 65 24.72 -11.13 -2.92
CA ASP A 65 25.88 -10.67 -3.70
C ASP A 65 25.85 -9.16 -4.01
N SER A 66 24.99 -8.40 -3.34
CA SER A 66 24.87 -6.96 -3.60
C SER A 66 26.04 -6.18 -3.00
N GLN A 67 26.66 -5.31 -3.80
CA GLN A 67 27.73 -4.40 -3.33
C GLN A 67 27.23 -3.43 -2.25
N SER A 68 25.93 -3.15 -2.22
CA SER A 68 25.27 -2.26 -1.24
C SER A 68 24.53 -3.03 -0.15
N TYR A 69 24.96 -4.25 0.19
CA TYR A 69 24.25 -5.13 1.13
C TYR A 69 23.94 -4.48 2.49
N GLU A 70 24.92 -3.77 3.08
CA GLU A 70 24.73 -3.09 4.37
C GLU A 70 23.70 -1.95 4.28
N GLU A 71 23.74 -1.17 3.21
CA GLU A 71 22.79 -0.09 2.95
C GLU A 71 21.36 -0.63 2.75
N ILE A 72 21.23 -1.75 2.05
CA ILE A 72 19.96 -2.43 1.81
C ILE A 72 19.35 -2.92 3.13
N ILE A 73 20.17 -3.54 4.00
CA ILE A 73 19.72 -3.98 5.32
C ILE A 73 19.33 -2.81 6.21
N ALA A 74 20.14 -1.73 6.22
CA ALA A 74 19.82 -0.54 6.98
C ALA A 74 18.50 0.08 6.52
N ALA A 75 18.32 0.23 5.19
CA ALA A 75 17.09 0.73 4.59
C ALA A 75 15.89 -0.17 4.93
N PHE A 76 16.06 -1.49 4.93
CA PHE A 76 15.03 -2.43 5.33
C PHE A 76 14.62 -2.25 6.80
N TYR A 77 15.56 -2.21 7.75
CA TYR A 77 15.22 -2.05 9.17
C TYR A 77 14.59 -0.68 9.46
N ILE A 78 15.07 0.38 8.82
CA ILE A 78 14.47 1.72 8.92
C ILE A 78 13.06 1.68 8.36
N GLY A 79 12.86 1.15 7.15
CA GLY A 79 11.55 1.04 6.50
C GLY A 79 10.56 0.20 7.32
N TYR A 80 11.00 -0.96 7.79
CA TYR A 80 10.20 -1.83 8.64
C TYR A 80 9.84 -1.14 9.97
N GLY A 81 10.79 -0.44 10.59
CA GLY A 81 10.55 0.34 11.82
C GLY A 81 9.52 1.46 11.61
N ILE A 82 9.56 2.17 10.48
CA ILE A 82 8.59 3.20 10.11
C ILE A 82 7.19 2.58 9.96
N ILE A 83 7.07 1.49 9.22
CA ILE A 83 5.79 0.79 8.99
C ILE A 83 5.24 0.25 10.30
N PHE A 84 6.09 -0.33 11.14
CA PHE A 84 5.71 -0.84 12.45
C PHE A 84 5.18 0.28 13.34
N ALA A 85 5.91 1.40 13.46
CA ALA A 85 5.48 2.56 14.23
C ALA A 85 4.17 3.16 13.67
N TYR A 86 4.05 3.27 12.34
CA TYR A 86 2.84 3.75 11.68
C TYR A 86 1.65 2.85 11.97
N THR A 87 1.84 1.53 11.95
CA THR A 87 0.76 0.57 12.22
C THR A 87 0.35 0.58 13.68
N LEU A 88 1.29 0.70 14.63
CA LEU A 88 0.96 0.91 16.03
C LEU A 88 0.17 2.20 16.24
N PHE A 89 0.57 3.28 15.57
CA PHE A 89 -0.18 4.53 15.58
C PHE A 89 -1.60 4.34 15.03
N LEU A 90 -1.77 3.67 13.88
CA LEU A 90 -3.10 3.37 13.31
C LEU A 90 -3.93 2.47 14.25
N ALA A 91 -3.33 1.43 14.82
CA ALA A 91 -4.00 0.53 15.75
C ALA A 91 -4.50 1.27 16.99
N TYR A 92 -3.63 2.09 17.59
CA TYR A 92 -3.98 2.92 18.73
C TYR A 92 -5.08 3.93 18.38
N ALA A 93 -4.92 4.64 17.27
CA ALA A 93 -5.83 5.70 16.88
C ALA A 93 -7.18 5.17 16.38
N LEU A 94 -7.27 3.99 15.77
CA LEU A 94 -8.54 3.41 15.30
C LEU A 94 -9.27 2.64 16.40
N PHE A 95 -8.54 1.85 17.21
CA PHE A 95 -9.17 0.90 18.13
C PHE A 95 -9.10 1.32 19.59
N ILE A 96 -8.04 1.99 20.05
CA ILE A 96 -7.87 2.30 21.47
C ILE A 96 -8.44 3.69 21.80
N ASN A 97 -7.93 4.73 21.13
CA ASN A 97 -8.30 6.11 21.37
C ASN A 97 -8.56 6.89 20.07
N PRO A 98 -9.76 6.78 19.50
CA PRO A 98 -10.18 7.57 18.32
C PRO A 98 -10.09 9.08 18.52
N GLN A 99 -10.13 9.56 19.77
CA GLN A 99 -9.99 10.98 20.06
C GLN A 99 -8.60 11.51 19.67
N LEU A 100 -7.59 10.64 19.57
CA LEU A 100 -6.25 11.02 19.12
C LEU A 100 -6.28 11.59 17.69
N PHE A 101 -7.10 11.05 16.78
CA PHE A 101 -7.29 11.64 15.45
C PHE A 101 -7.82 13.07 15.52
N LYS A 102 -8.78 13.32 16.41
CA LYS A 102 -9.34 14.66 16.60
C LYS A 102 -8.30 15.62 17.17
N SER A 103 -7.45 15.17 18.08
CA SER A 103 -6.35 16.00 18.62
C SER A 103 -5.33 16.33 17.53
N VAL A 104 -4.88 15.35 16.75
CA VAL A 104 -3.95 15.55 15.63
C VAL A 104 -4.54 16.48 14.57
N ILE A 105 -5.78 16.23 14.13
CA ILE A 105 -6.48 17.09 13.18
C ILE A 105 -6.66 18.49 13.76
N SER A 106 -7.04 18.63 15.04
CA SER A 106 -7.19 19.95 15.65
C SER A 106 -5.87 20.71 15.69
N TRP A 107 -4.76 20.04 16.01
CA TRP A 107 -3.42 20.60 16.06
C TRP A 107 -2.93 21.05 14.68
N ILE A 108 -3.07 20.23 13.64
CA ILE A 108 -2.71 20.58 12.25
C ILE A 108 -3.49 21.81 11.78
N PHE A 109 -4.78 21.89 12.11
CA PHE A 109 -5.65 23.01 11.71
C PHE A 109 -5.51 24.26 12.61
N LEU A 110 -4.53 24.30 13.53
CA LEU A 110 -4.07 25.54 14.16
C LEU A 110 -3.17 26.36 13.23
N PHE A 111 -2.64 25.75 12.16
CA PHE A 111 -1.77 26.43 11.22
C PHE A 111 -2.53 27.55 10.48
N PRO A 112 -1.97 28.78 10.34
CA PRO A 112 -2.71 29.98 9.91
C PRO A 112 -3.49 29.81 8.59
N ILE A 113 -2.90 29.08 7.64
CA ILE A 113 -3.48 28.81 6.32
C ILE A 113 -4.68 27.85 6.42
N LEU A 114 -4.64 26.92 7.37
CA LEU A 114 -5.60 25.83 7.51
C LEU A 114 -6.82 26.21 8.39
N VAL A 115 -6.72 27.26 9.20
CA VAL A 115 -7.75 27.69 10.15
C VAL A 115 -9.13 27.89 9.49
N ARG A 116 -9.18 28.37 8.24
CA ARG A 116 -10.44 28.60 7.50
C ARG A 116 -11.28 27.33 7.29
N TRP A 117 -10.68 26.15 7.41
CA TRP A 117 -11.36 24.86 7.27
C TRP A 117 -11.55 24.11 8.60
N ARG A 118 -11.14 24.71 9.72
CA ARG A 118 -11.13 24.08 11.06
C ARG A 118 -12.48 23.49 11.46
N LEU A 119 -13.59 24.19 11.20
CA LEU A 119 -14.94 23.70 11.54
C LEU A 119 -15.29 22.42 10.76
N ARG A 120 -15.00 22.39 9.45
CA ARG A 120 -15.21 21.22 8.59
C ARG A 120 -14.32 20.05 9.00
N ALA A 121 -13.06 20.34 9.32
CA ALA A 121 -12.10 19.34 9.81
C ALA A 121 -12.56 18.72 11.13
N ARG A 122 -13.04 19.54 12.09
CA ARG A 122 -13.55 19.07 13.38
C ARG A 122 -14.80 18.20 13.22
N LYS A 123 -15.74 18.58 12.34
CA LYS A 123 -16.92 17.75 12.02
C LYS A 123 -16.51 16.40 11.44
N SER A 124 -15.56 16.40 10.51
CA SER A 124 -15.03 15.18 9.89
C SER A 124 -14.30 14.30 10.91
N ALA A 125 -13.52 14.89 11.81
CA ALA A 125 -12.84 14.17 12.90
C ALA A 125 -13.84 13.49 13.84
N ASN A 126 -14.93 14.18 14.24
CA ASN A 126 -15.97 13.57 15.07
C ASN A 126 -16.66 12.39 14.34
N GLN A 127 -16.91 12.52 13.04
CA GLN A 127 -17.49 11.42 12.23
C GLN A 127 -16.52 10.24 12.08
N LEU A 128 -15.22 10.51 11.97
CA LEU A 128 -14.18 9.48 11.95
C LEU A 128 -14.20 8.70 13.26
N ILE A 129 -14.26 9.40 14.41
CA ILE A 129 -14.36 8.77 15.73
C ILE A 129 -15.57 7.83 15.81
N TYR A 130 -16.76 8.34 15.49
CA TYR A 130 -17.99 7.55 15.51
C TYR A 130 -17.90 6.32 14.59
N THR A 131 -17.34 6.50 13.39
CA THR A 131 -17.16 5.40 12.44
C THR A 131 -16.14 4.38 12.94
N SER A 132 -15.05 4.82 13.56
CA SER A 132 -14.02 3.94 14.11
C SER A 132 -14.55 3.11 15.28
N GLU A 133 -15.35 3.72 16.17
CA GLU A 133 -16.07 3.00 17.22
C GLU A 133 -17.04 1.95 16.64
N ALA A 134 -17.76 2.28 15.57
CA ALA A 134 -18.66 1.34 14.90
C ALA A 134 -17.90 0.20 14.20
N ILE A 135 -16.73 0.48 13.60
CA ILE A 135 -15.85 -0.53 12.98
C ILE A 135 -15.26 -1.45 14.04
N ARG A 136 -14.83 -0.92 15.20
CA ARG A 136 -14.30 -1.70 16.32
C ARG A 136 -15.32 -2.72 16.84
N LYS A 137 -16.61 -2.39 16.83
CA LYS A 137 -17.69 -3.29 17.27
C LYS A 137 -18.06 -4.37 16.23
N LYS A 138 -17.38 -4.45 15.08
CA LYS A 138 -17.63 -5.49 14.09
C LYS A 138 -17.24 -6.87 14.63
N PRO A 139 -17.97 -7.93 14.25
CA PRO A 139 -17.70 -9.28 14.72
C PRO A 139 -16.35 -9.79 14.20
N ILE A 140 -15.73 -10.74 14.90
CA ILE A 140 -14.46 -11.36 14.49
C ILE A 140 -14.49 -11.89 13.05
N LYS A 141 -15.64 -12.42 12.61
CA LYS A 141 -15.86 -12.90 11.24
C LYS A 141 -15.64 -11.81 10.18
N TYR A 142 -15.95 -10.55 10.48
CA TYR A 142 -15.66 -9.44 9.58
C TYR A 142 -14.16 -9.27 9.42
N TRP A 143 -13.41 -9.25 10.53
CA TRP A 143 -11.96 -9.11 10.54
C TRP A 143 -11.24 -10.27 9.87
N MET A 144 -11.66 -11.51 10.15
CA MET A 144 -11.09 -12.69 9.48
C MET A 144 -11.32 -12.65 7.96
N LYS A 145 -12.52 -12.25 7.52
CA LYS A 145 -12.80 -12.08 6.08
C LYS A 145 -11.96 -10.98 5.47
N SER A 146 -11.90 -9.81 6.10
CA SER A 146 -11.12 -8.68 5.60
C SER A 146 -9.63 -9.01 5.53
N MET A 147 -9.06 -9.59 6.59
CA MET A 147 -7.66 -10.02 6.60
C MET A 147 -7.40 -11.14 5.58
N GLY A 148 -8.31 -12.11 5.46
CA GLY A 148 -8.20 -13.17 4.45
C GLY A 148 -8.19 -12.61 3.02
N THR A 149 -9.06 -11.64 2.71
CA THR A 149 -9.06 -10.95 1.42
C THR A 149 -7.76 -10.16 1.21
N THR A 150 -7.26 -9.46 2.23
CA THR A 150 -5.98 -8.74 2.18
C THR A 150 -4.82 -9.68 1.90
N ILE A 151 -4.72 -10.80 2.63
CA ILE A 151 -3.69 -11.83 2.41
C ILE A 151 -3.78 -12.34 0.97
N LEU A 152 -4.96 -12.75 0.51
CA LEU A 152 -5.13 -13.26 -0.85
C LEU A 152 -4.75 -12.22 -1.92
N ALA A 153 -5.05 -10.95 -1.71
CA ALA A 153 -4.70 -9.87 -2.63
C ALA A 153 -3.17 -9.67 -2.70
N TRP A 154 -2.48 -9.61 -1.56
CA TRP A 154 -1.03 -9.44 -1.51
C TRP A 154 -0.29 -10.67 -2.01
N VAL A 155 -0.71 -11.86 -1.58
CA VAL A 155 -0.19 -13.13 -2.09
C VAL A 155 -0.37 -13.16 -3.61
N GLY A 156 -1.59 -12.99 -4.13
CA GLY A 156 -1.84 -12.96 -5.57
C GLY A 156 -0.96 -11.96 -6.33
N ARG A 157 -0.71 -10.78 -5.76
CA ARG A 157 0.18 -9.76 -6.32
C ARG A 157 1.64 -10.24 -6.41
N TYR A 158 2.19 -10.85 -5.36
CA TYR A 158 3.59 -11.29 -5.32
C TYR A 158 3.83 -12.65 -6.01
N TRP A 159 2.79 -13.46 -6.19
CA TRP A 159 2.89 -14.68 -6.99
C TRP A 159 3.05 -14.42 -8.49
N VAL A 160 2.74 -13.21 -8.98
CA VAL A 160 2.99 -12.83 -10.38
C VAL A 160 4.46 -13.04 -10.77
N VAL A 161 5.41 -12.65 -9.91
CA VAL A 161 6.84 -12.85 -10.20
C VAL A 161 7.21 -14.33 -10.22
N ASN A 162 6.67 -15.13 -9.29
CA ASN A 162 6.88 -16.58 -9.29
C ASN A 162 6.43 -17.21 -10.61
N PHE A 163 5.23 -16.85 -11.08
CA PHE A 163 4.73 -17.36 -12.35
C PHE A 163 5.48 -16.83 -13.58
N LEU A 164 5.98 -15.60 -13.52
CA LEU A 164 6.85 -15.06 -14.57
C LEU A 164 8.16 -15.85 -14.67
N LEU A 165 8.79 -16.15 -13.54
CA LEU A 165 10.01 -16.96 -13.51
C LEU A 165 9.74 -18.36 -14.06
N LEU A 166 8.66 -19.03 -13.65
CA LEU A 166 8.27 -20.33 -14.19
C LEU A 166 7.94 -20.32 -15.68
N ALA A 167 7.32 -19.25 -16.19
CA ALA A 167 6.89 -19.17 -17.58
C ALA A 167 8.04 -18.94 -18.55
N PHE A 168 9.06 -18.17 -18.14
CA PHE A 168 10.13 -17.72 -19.03
C PHE A 168 11.48 -18.36 -18.74
N LEU A 169 11.71 -18.84 -17.51
CA LEU A 169 12.93 -19.55 -17.15
C LEU A 169 12.61 -21.04 -17.10
N GLN A 170 13.28 -21.81 -17.95
CA GLN A 170 13.19 -23.27 -17.95
C GLN A 170 13.99 -23.86 -16.78
N VAL A 171 13.69 -23.40 -15.57
CA VAL A 171 14.36 -23.76 -14.32
C VAL A 171 13.37 -24.43 -13.40
N GLU A 172 13.77 -25.56 -12.82
CA GLU A 172 12.98 -26.24 -11.80
C GLU A 172 13.17 -25.51 -10.46
N PHE A 173 12.12 -24.85 -9.99
CA PHE A 173 12.07 -24.25 -8.66
C PHE A 173 11.38 -25.21 -7.70
N SER A 174 12.01 -25.43 -6.54
CA SER A 174 11.35 -26.14 -5.45
C SER A 174 10.28 -25.25 -4.79
N ILE A 175 9.41 -25.85 -3.99
CA ILE A 175 8.42 -25.12 -3.18
C ILE A 175 9.12 -24.11 -2.25
N ILE A 176 10.32 -24.44 -1.77
CA ILE A 176 11.11 -23.58 -0.89
C ILE A 176 11.62 -22.36 -1.65
N ASP A 177 12.03 -22.52 -2.90
CA ASP A 177 12.48 -21.41 -3.76
C ASP A 177 11.34 -20.43 -4.03
N HIS A 178 10.14 -20.93 -4.32
CA HIS A 178 8.97 -20.08 -4.49
C HIS A 178 8.63 -19.24 -3.25
N LEU A 179 8.73 -19.86 -2.07
CA LEU A 179 8.53 -19.17 -0.81
C LEU A 179 9.64 -18.16 -0.52
N LEU A 180 10.89 -18.45 -0.91
CA LEU A 180 12.01 -17.52 -0.79
C LEU A 180 11.85 -16.33 -1.75
N ILE A 181 11.46 -16.55 -3.00
CA ILE A 181 11.13 -15.49 -3.98
C ILE A 181 10.03 -14.58 -3.42
N LEU A 182 9.00 -15.15 -2.78
CA LEU A 182 7.97 -14.36 -2.10
C LEU A 182 8.57 -13.55 -0.94
N GLY A 183 9.41 -14.16 -0.10
CA GLY A 183 10.09 -13.47 1.00
C GLY A 183 10.95 -12.30 0.54
N ARG A 184 11.70 -12.47 -0.54
CA ARG A 184 12.52 -11.42 -1.15
C ARG A 184 11.68 -10.28 -1.70
N GLN A 185 10.54 -10.57 -2.32
CA GLN A 185 9.61 -9.54 -2.79
C GLN A 185 9.00 -8.73 -1.64
N LEU A 186 8.71 -9.36 -0.50
CA LEU A 186 8.25 -8.64 0.69
C LEU A 186 9.34 -7.68 1.19
N SER A 187 10.58 -8.14 1.34
CA SER A 187 11.71 -7.30 1.75
C SER A 187 11.96 -6.14 0.78
N MET A 188 11.95 -6.45 -0.52
CA MET A 188 12.07 -5.47 -1.60
C MET A 188 11.00 -4.39 -1.49
N TRP A 189 9.74 -4.76 -1.19
CA TRP A 189 8.67 -3.78 -1.06
C TRP A 189 8.88 -2.82 0.12
N ILE A 190 9.36 -3.32 1.27
CA ILE A 190 9.69 -2.47 2.43
C ILE A 190 10.75 -1.42 2.06
N ILE A 191 11.78 -1.81 1.32
CA ILE A 191 12.84 -0.89 0.87
C ILE A 191 12.29 0.13 -0.12
N LEU A 192 11.45 -0.32 -1.06
CA LEU A 192 10.84 0.57 -2.06
C LEU A 192 9.91 1.62 -1.45
N LEU A 193 9.32 1.38 -0.28
CA LEU A 193 8.51 2.39 0.41
C LEU A 193 9.31 3.62 0.86
N VAL A 194 10.59 3.43 1.18
CA VAL A 194 11.50 4.51 1.60
C VAL A 194 12.09 5.22 0.38
N SER A 195 11.92 4.66 -0.83
CA SER A 195 12.42 5.27 -2.06
C SER A 195 11.65 6.55 -2.41
N PRO A 196 12.35 7.64 -2.78
CA PRO A 196 11.71 8.91 -3.12
C PRO A 196 11.07 8.93 -4.52
N THR A 197 11.20 7.88 -5.34
CA THR A 197 10.71 7.89 -6.73
C THR A 197 9.24 7.42 -6.87
N PRO A 198 8.41 8.11 -7.70
CA PRO A 198 7.04 7.67 -7.99
C PRO A 198 6.99 6.25 -8.54
N GLY A 199 6.22 5.38 -7.88
CA GLY A 199 6.12 3.96 -8.24
C GLY A 199 7.46 3.20 -8.22
N GLY A 200 8.52 3.77 -7.62
CA GLY A 200 9.86 3.18 -7.58
C GLY A 200 10.54 3.07 -8.94
N SER A 201 10.15 3.79 -9.99
CA SER A 201 10.73 3.60 -11.34
C SER A 201 12.24 3.87 -11.37
N GLY A 202 12.98 3.14 -12.21
CA GLY A 202 14.46 3.14 -12.26
C GLY A 202 15.10 2.35 -11.12
N ILE A 203 14.80 2.72 -9.86
CA ILE A 203 15.35 2.03 -8.68
C ILE A 203 14.79 0.61 -8.55
N ALA A 204 13.50 0.39 -8.82
CA ALA A 204 12.87 -0.91 -8.66
C ALA A 204 13.38 -1.96 -9.67
N GLU A 205 13.83 -1.56 -10.87
CA GLU A 205 14.40 -2.51 -11.84
C GLU A 205 15.78 -2.97 -11.37
N PHE A 206 16.59 -2.04 -10.86
CA PHE A 206 17.85 -2.36 -10.20
C PHE A 206 17.64 -3.21 -8.94
N VAL A 207 16.66 -2.90 -8.11
CA VAL A 207 16.35 -3.69 -6.91
C VAL A 207 15.80 -5.07 -7.30
N PHE A 208 15.02 -5.18 -8.38
CA PHE A 208 14.52 -6.47 -8.87
C PHE A 208 15.67 -7.40 -9.26
N SER A 209 16.61 -6.92 -10.08
CA SER A 209 17.77 -7.73 -10.50
C SER A 209 18.69 -8.08 -9.34
N ASN A 210 18.90 -7.17 -8.38
CA ASN A 210 19.67 -7.49 -7.17
C ASN A 210 18.98 -8.59 -6.33
N PHE A 211 17.68 -8.45 -6.07
CA PHE A 211 16.95 -9.39 -5.20
C PHE A 211 16.64 -10.73 -5.84
N LEU A 212 16.55 -10.81 -7.17
CA LEU A 212 16.11 -12.04 -7.86
C LEU A 212 17.12 -12.57 -8.87
N GLY A 213 18.30 -11.94 -8.99
CA GLY A 213 19.30 -12.28 -10.00
C GLY A 213 19.82 -13.72 -9.91
N ASP A 214 20.02 -14.24 -8.71
CA ASP A 214 20.42 -15.64 -8.46
C ASP A 214 19.36 -16.67 -8.88
N PHE A 215 18.09 -16.29 -8.99
CA PHE A 215 17.03 -17.13 -9.55
C PHE A 215 16.94 -17.05 -11.08
N ILE A 216 17.71 -16.16 -11.72
CA ILE A 216 17.66 -15.89 -13.15
C ILE A 216 19.02 -16.31 -13.76
N PRO A 217 19.11 -17.45 -14.46
CA PRO A 217 20.39 -18.02 -14.90
C PRO A 217 21.20 -17.18 -15.89
N ASN A 218 20.56 -16.22 -16.58
CA ASN A 218 21.19 -15.40 -17.61
C ASN A 218 20.76 -13.95 -17.44
N ASP A 219 21.75 -13.07 -17.23
CA ASP A 219 21.59 -11.63 -17.03
C ASP A 219 20.78 -10.92 -18.12
N SER A 220 20.75 -11.49 -19.34
CA SER A 220 19.93 -11.00 -20.46
C SER A 220 18.44 -10.97 -20.13
N TRP A 221 17.98 -11.77 -19.15
CA TRP A 221 16.58 -11.84 -18.72
C TRP A 221 16.21 -10.84 -17.63
N TYR A 222 17.16 -10.14 -16.99
CA TYR A 222 16.86 -9.20 -15.91
C TYR A 222 15.91 -8.08 -16.36
N ALA A 223 16.25 -7.40 -17.45
CA ALA A 223 15.44 -6.30 -17.97
C ALA A 223 14.09 -6.78 -18.55
N PRO A 224 14.01 -7.81 -19.41
CA PRO A 224 12.73 -8.36 -19.88
C PRO A 224 11.79 -8.78 -18.75
N LEU A 225 12.28 -9.49 -17.73
CA LEU A 225 11.44 -9.93 -16.61
C LEU A 225 10.95 -8.76 -15.77
N ALA A 226 11.79 -7.76 -15.50
CA ALA A 226 11.38 -6.56 -14.79
C ALA A 226 10.30 -5.77 -15.57
N ILE A 227 10.43 -5.68 -16.90
CA ILE A 227 9.44 -5.06 -17.77
C ILE A 227 8.12 -5.86 -17.77
N PHE A 228 8.16 -7.18 -17.93
CA PHE A 228 6.95 -8.01 -17.87
C PHE A 228 6.27 -7.93 -16.51
N TRP A 229 7.05 -7.91 -15.42
CA TRP A 229 6.51 -7.69 -14.09
C TRP A 229 5.77 -6.35 -13.98
N ARG A 230 6.29 -5.26 -14.56
CA ARG A 230 5.61 -3.96 -14.62
C ARG A 230 4.36 -3.99 -15.52
N ILE A 231 4.43 -4.65 -16.67
CA ILE A 231 3.31 -4.78 -17.61
C ILE A 231 2.13 -5.51 -16.97
N ILE A 232 2.38 -6.50 -16.11
CA ILE A 232 1.32 -7.26 -15.46
C ILE A 232 0.89 -6.61 -14.14
N SER A 233 1.84 -6.14 -13.33
CA SER A 233 1.58 -5.76 -11.93
C SER A 233 1.33 -4.27 -11.73
N TYR A 234 1.59 -3.43 -12.74
CA TYR A 234 1.59 -1.98 -12.59
C TYR A 234 0.84 -1.25 -13.71
N TYR A 235 1.20 -1.49 -14.97
CA TYR A 235 0.58 -0.80 -16.10
C TYR A 235 -0.92 -1.04 -16.31
N PRO A 236 -1.53 -2.19 -15.94
CA PRO A 236 -2.97 -2.37 -16.10
C PRO A 236 -3.75 -1.39 -15.22
N TYR A 237 -3.26 -1.10 -14.01
CA TYR A 237 -3.87 -0.10 -13.13
C TYR A 237 -3.77 1.32 -13.71
N LEU A 238 -2.66 1.64 -14.39
CA LEU A 238 -2.49 2.91 -15.11
C LEU A 238 -3.45 3.02 -16.29
N ALA A 239 -3.49 2.02 -17.17
CA ALA A 239 -4.34 2.01 -18.34
C ALA A 239 -5.82 2.13 -17.97
N ILE A 240 -6.29 1.29 -17.02
CA ILE A 240 -7.68 1.32 -16.55
C ILE A 240 -7.99 2.68 -15.90
N GLY A 241 -7.08 3.19 -15.07
CA GLY A 241 -7.30 4.45 -14.37
C GLY A 241 -7.38 5.67 -15.30
N VAL A 242 -6.57 5.73 -16.37
CA VAL A 242 -6.63 6.78 -17.38
C VAL A 242 -7.99 6.80 -18.10
N ILE A 243 -8.61 5.64 -18.30
CA ILE A 243 -9.91 5.54 -18.97
C ILE A 243 -11.06 5.81 -17.98
N VAL A 244 -11.03 5.18 -16.81
CA VAL A 244 -12.13 5.20 -15.84
C VAL A 244 -12.23 6.56 -15.12
N LEU A 245 -11.08 7.16 -14.76
CA LEU A 245 -11.07 8.38 -13.93
C LEU A 245 -11.77 9.56 -14.62
N PRO A 246 -11.51 9.90 -15.90
CA PRO A 246 -12.22 10.99 -16.57
C PRO A 246 -13.72 10.75 -16.69
N ILE A 247 -14.13 9.50 -16.97
CA ILE A 247 -15.55 9.12 -17.09
C ILE A 247 -16.24 9.30 -15.73
N TRP A 248 -15.61 8.84 -14.66
CA TRP A 248 -16.10 8.97 -13.30
C TRP A 248 -16.20 10.44 -12.86
N LEU A 249 -15.15 11.23 -13.11
CA LEU A 249 -15.12 12.67 -12.81
C LEU A 249 -16.28 13.40 -13.49
N ARG A 250 -16.51 13.15 -14.78
CA ARG A 250 -17.66 13.74 -15.50
C ARG A 250 -18.99 13.43 -14.83
N LYS A 251 -19.21 12.18 -14.41
CA LYS A 251 -20.47 11.75 -13.76
C LYS A 251 -20.68 12.43 -12.40
N VAL A 252 -19.66 12.41 -11.55
CA VAL A 252 -19.75 12.94 -10.18
C VAL A 252 -19.95 14.45 -10.16
N PHE A 253 -19.13 15.19 -10.92
CA PHE A 253 -19.23 16.65 -10.96
C PHE A 253 -20.46 17.15 -11.74
N ALA A 254 -20.97 16.40 -12.71
CA ALA A 254 -22.26 16.71 -13.35
C ALA A 254 -23.45 16.50 -12.39
N LYS A 255 -23.39 15.49 -11.52
CA LYS A 255 -24.42 15.22 -10.51
C LYS A 255 -24.48 16.34 -9.46
N GLU A 256 -23.31 16.84 -9.01
CA GLU A 256 -23.19 17.96 -8.07
C GLU A 256 -23.82 19.26 -8.62
N LYS A 257 -23.63 19.56 -9.91
CA LYS A 257 -24.29 20.69 -10.59
C LYS A 257 -25.82 20.55 -10.65
N LYS A 258 -26.37 19.34 -10.70
CA LYS A 258 -27.83 19.11 -10.71
C LYS A 258 -28.46 19.24 -9.33
N THR A 259 -27.75 18.84 -8.27
CA THR A 259 -28.24 19.00 -6.88
C THR A 259 -28.23 20.45 -6.41
N VAL A 260 -27.30 21.28 -6.88
CA VAL A 260 -27.25 22.72 -6.56
C VAL A 260 -28.30 23.53 -7.33
N LYS A 261 -28.81 23.00 -8.46
CA LYS A 261 -29.82 23.65 -9.31
C LYS A 261 -31.27 23.28 -8.99
N LYS A 262 -31.53 22.41 -8.01
CA LYS A 262 -32.90 22.17 -7.52
C LYS A 262 -33.20 23.21 -6.42
N PRO A 263 -34.10 24.18 -6.66
CA PRO A 263 -34.58 25.08 -5.61
C PRO A 263 -35.37 24.33 -4.53
#